data_AF-A0A392PG15-F1
#
_entry.id   AF-A0A392PG15-F1
#
_cell.length_a   1.000
_cell.length_b   1.000
_cell.length_c   1.000
_cell.angle_alpha   90.00
_cell.angle_beta   90.00
_cell.angle_gamma   90.00
#
_symmetry.space_group_name_H-M   'P 1'
#
loop_
_entity.id
_entity.type
_entity.pdbx_description
1 polymer ?
#
loop_
_entity_poly.entity_id
_entity_poly.type
_entity_poly.pdbx_seq_one_letter_code
_entity_poly.pdbx_strand_id
1 'polypeptide(L)' 'ERVVVVTHGGFIRSLYKRACPNGGRPGKVLNTSVSVFHLDAEDRWILKTWGDVSHLSQTGFLQSGFGGDRTSG' A
#
# COMPACT_ATOMS: atom_id res chain seq x y z
N GLU A 1 14.89 -12.56 0.96
CA GLU A 1 14.31 -12.48 -0.40
C GLU A 1 13.51 -11.19 -0.54
N ARG A 2 13.25 -10.71 -1.76
CA ARG A 2 12.39 -9.54 -2.02
C ARG A 2 11.53 -9.81 -3.23
N VAL A 3 10.23 -9.53 -3.10
CA VAL A 3 9.24 -9.76 -4.16
C VAL A 3 8.43 -8.48 -4.35
N VAL A 4 8.09 -8.16 -5.60
CA VAL A 4 7.19 -7.05 -5.93
C VAL A 4 5.86 -7.64 -6.37
N VAL A 5 4.77 -7.13 -5.79
CA VAL A 5 3.41 -7.54 -6.12
C VAL A 5 2.65 -6.32 -6.63
N VAL A 6 2.16 -6.39 -7.87
CA VAL A 6 1.27 -5.38 -8.45
C VAL A 6 -0.15 -5.90 -8.37
N THR A 7 -1.02 -5.15 -7.70
CA THR A 7 -2.37 -5.61 -7.38
C THR A 7 -3.29 -4.43 -7.09
N HIS A 8 -4.54 -4.73 -6.77
CA HIS A 8 -5.61 -3.77 -6.59
C HIS A 8 -5.71 -3.31 -5.12
N GLY A 9 -6.33 -2.15 -4.91
CA GLY A 9 -6.42 -1.52 -3.60
C GLY A 9 -7.11 -2.39 -2.54
N GLY A 10 -8.08 -3.22 -2.93
CA GLY A 10 -8.74 -4.18 -2.04
C GLY A 10 -7.77 -5.19 -1.43
N PHE A 11 -6.87 -5.75 -2.25
CA PHE A 11 -5.85 -6.70 -1.78
C PHE A 11 -4.84 -6.01 -0.84
N ILE A 12 -4.37 -4.81 -1.21
CA ILE A 12 -3.43 -4.03 -0.40
C ILE A 12 -4.04 -3.70 0.99
N ARG A 13 -5.34 -3.37 1.04
CA ARG A 13 -6.06 -3.15 2.31
C ARG A 13 -6.12 -4.40 3.18
N SER A 14 -6.25 -5.58 2.59
CA SER A 14 -6.19 -6.86 3.32
C SER A 14 -4.81 -7.11 3.92
N LEU A 15 -3.73 -6.79 3.19
CA LEU A 15 -2.37 -6.87 3.73
C LEU A 15 -2.15 -5.91 4.90
N TYR A 16 -2.68 -4.68 4.83
CA TYR A 16 -2.64 -3.74 5.96
C TYR A 16 -3.31 -4.34 7.20
N LYS A 17 -4.53 -4.91 7.06
CA LYS A 17 -5.24 -5.52 8.20
C LYS A 17 -4.46 -6.69 8.82
N ARG A 18 -3.74 -7.47 7.99
CA ARG A 18 -2.85 -8.55 8.44
C ARG A 18 -1.67 -7.99 9.24
N ALA A 19 -1.02 -6.93 8.76
CA ALA A 19 0.15 -6.33 9.39
C ALA A 19 -0.18 -5.46 10.63
N CYS A 20 -1.38 -4.89 10.67
CA CYS A 20 -1.83 -3.96 11.70
C CYS A 20 -3.21 -4.37 12.24
N PRO A 21 -3.32 -5.52 12.94
CA PRO A 21 -4.61 -6.07 13.38
C PRO A 21 -5.37 -5.15 14.36
N ASN A 22 -4.62 -4.38 15.16
CA ASN A 22 -5.17 -3.37 16.07
C ASN A 22 -5.06 -1.94 15.50
N GLY A 23 -4.66 -1.80 14.24
CA GLY A 23 -4.54 -0.52 13.57
C GLY A 23 -5.89 0.07 13.19
N GLY A 24 -5.95 1.40 13.07
CA GLY A 24 -7.10 2.10 12.52
C GLY A 24 -7.34 1.79 11.04
N ARG A 25 -8.30 2.47 10.41
CA ARG A 25 -8.58 2.28 8.98
C ARG A 25 -7.35 2.67 8.14
N PRO A 26 -6.97 1.89 7.10
CA PRO A 26 -5.79 2.13 6.26
C PRO A 26 -5.78 3.45 5.45
N GLY A 27 -6.81 4.28 5.56
CA GLY A 27 -6.98 5.46 4.71
C GLY A 27 -7.21 5.08 3.24
N LYS A 28 -6.90 6.01 2.33
CA LYS A 28 -7.04 5.85 0.89
C LYS A 28 -5.79 5.15 0.33
N VAL A 29 -5.98 4.16 -0.55
CA VAL A 29 -4.89 3.53 -1.31
C VAL A 29 -4.85 4.21 -2.68
N LEU A 30 -3.84 5.03 -2.91
CA LEU A 30 -3.67 5.72 -4.18
C LEU A 30 -3.14 4.76 -5.24
N ASN A 31 -3.52 4.98 -6.49
CA ASN A 31 -2.93 4.24 -7.61
C ASN A 31 -1.44 4.51 -7.63
N THR A 32 -0.67 3.53 -8.10
CA THR A 32 0.80 3.58 -8.17
C THR A 32 1.49 3.83 -6.84
N SER A 33 0.78 3.77 -5.70
CA SER A 33 1.41 3.89 -4.39
C SER A 33 2.17 2.61 -4.01
N VAL A 34 3.27 2.77 -3.28
CA VAL A 34 4.14 1.68 -2.85
C VAL A 34 3.99 1.47 -1.34
N SER A 35 3.74 0.22 -0.94
CA SER A 35 3.78 -0.20 0.46
C SER A 35 4.85 -1.28 0.63
N VAL A 36 5.56 -1.25 1.76
CA VAL A 36 6.64 -2.19 2.07
C VAL A 36 6.28 -2.95 3.34
N PHE A 37 6.24 -4.27 3.23
CA PHE A 37 6.03 -5.20 4.34
C PHE A 37 7.30 -6.00 4.55
N HIS A 38 7.77 -6.06 5.79
CA HIS A 38 8.85 -6.95 6.21
C HIS A 38 8.25 -8.16 6.91
N LEU A 39 8.49 -9.35 6.36
CA LEU A 39 8.12 -10.62 6.95
C LEU A 39 9.34 -11.18 7.66
N ASP A 40 9.23 -11.45 8.95
CA ASP A 40 10.31 -12.06 9.74
C ASP A 40 10.17 -13.58 9.87
N ALA A 41 11.10 -14.19 10.59
CA ALA A 41 11.15 -15.63 10.80
C ALA A 41 9.94 -16.19 11.57
N GLU A 42 9.21 -15.33 12.29
CA GLU A 42 8.03 -15.69 13.05
C GLU A 42 6.71 -15.45 12.28
N ASP A 43 6.77 -15.27 10.96
CA ASP A 43 5.64 -14.89 10.08
C ASP A 43 4.91 -13.62 10.55
N ARG A 44 5.62 -12.70 11.21
CA ARG A 44 5.05 -11.40 11.56
C ARG A 44 5.19 -10.46 10.38
N TRP A 45 4.08 -9.81 10.04
CA TRP A 45 4.00 -8.83 8.96
C TRP A 45 4.20 -7.44 9.55
N ILE A 46 5.37 -6.85 9.32
CA ILE A 46 5.72 -5.54 9.83
C ILE A 46 5.58 -4.53 8.69
N LEU A 47 4.64 -3.60 8.81
CA LEU A 47 4.47 -2.49 7.87
C LEU A 47 5.60 -1.47 8.03
N LYS A 48 6.43 -1.31 7.00
CA LYS A 48 7.56 -0.36 6.97
C LYS A 48 7.22 0.95 6.26
N THR A 49 6.42 0.86 5.20
CA THR A 49 6.02 2.00 4.38
C THR A 49 4.59 1.77 3.90
N TRP A 50 3.77 2.81 3.92
CA TRP A 50 2.36 2.73 3.55
C TRP A 50 2.01 3.79 2.49
N GLY A 51 1.56 3.34 1.32
CA GLY A 51 0.98 4.22 0.31
C GLY A 51 1.92 5.31 -0.22
N ASP A 52 3.22 5.06 -0.29
CA ASP A 52 4.20 6.05 -0.75
C ASP A 52 4.03 6.38 -2.24
N VAL A 53 3.91 7.67 -2.52
CA VAL A 53 3.78 8.25 -3.86
C VAL A 53 4.91 9.25 -4.15
N SER A 54 5.93 9.34 -3.30
CA SER A 54 7.02 10.32 -3.44
C SER A 54 7.79 10.16 -4.75
N HIS A 55 7.97 8.93 -5.23
CA HIS A 55 8.61 8.60 -6.51
C HIS A 55 7.90 9.21 -7.73
N LEU A 56 6.64 9.60 -7.56
CA LEU A 56 5.81 10.16 -8.61
C LEU A 56 6.06 11.69 -8.76
N SER A 57 6.57 12.36 -7.73
CA SER A 57 6.76 13.84 -7.69
C SER A 57 7.50 14.47 -8.89
N GLN A 58 8.35 13.72 -9.60
CA GLN A 58 9.17 14.22 -10.70
C GLN A 58 8.57 14.02 -12.10
N THR A 59 7.39 13.40 -12.21
CA THR A 59 6.87 12.95 -13.51
C THR A 59 5.78 13.85 -14.10
N GLY A 60 5.54 15.03 -13.49
CA GLY A 60 4.68 16.08 -14.05
C GLY A 60 3.18 15.76 -14.14
N PHE A 61 2.71 14.65 -13.56
CA PHE A 61 1.29 14.32 -13.57
C PHE A 61 0.50 15.09 -12.51
N LEU A 62 -0.83 15.12 -12.68
CA LEU A 62 -1.77 15.65 -11.70
C LEU A 62 -2.01 14.66 -10.57
N GLN A 63 -1.69 15.03 -9.33
CA GLN A 63 -1.85 14.17 -8.14
C GLN A 63 -3.30 13.65 -7.96
N SER A 64 -4.29 14.37 -8.50
CA SER A 64 -5.70 13.95 -8.56
C SER A 64 -5.97 12.81 -9.55
N GLY A 65 -5.11 12.59 -10.54
CA GLY A 65 -5.26 11.56 -11.59
C GLY A 65 -5.06 10.12 -11.08
N PHE A 66 -4.49 9.96 -9.89
CA PHE A 66 -4.18 8.66 -9.27
C PHE A 66 -5.15 8.30 -8.13
N GLY A 67 -6.28 9.02 -8.02
CA GLY A 67 -7.23 8.91 -6.92
C GLY A 67 -8.05 7.63 -6.90
N GLY A 68 -7.61 6.61 -6.15
CA GLY A 68 -8.39 5.39 -5.90
C GLY A 68 -9.22 5.41 -4.61
N ASP A 69 -10.56 5.35 -4.70
CA ASP A 69 -11.48 4.41 -3.99
C ASP A 69 -12.97 4.71 -4.32
N ARG A 70 -13.86 3.70 -4.39
CA ARG A 70 -14.72 3.28 -3.26
C ARG A 70 -14.71 1.75 -3.01
N THR A 71 -14.18 0.95 -3.95
CA THR A 71 -13.85 -0.48 -3.83
C THR A 71 -12.96 -0.86 -5.02
N SER A 72 -11.70 -0.43 -5.03
CA SER A 72 -10.76 -0.77 -6.11
C SER A 72 -10.49 -2.27 -6.10
N GLY A 73 -11.29 -3.01 -6.87
CA GLY A 73 -11.11 -4.42 -7.20
C GLY A 73 -10.03 -4.61 -8.24
#